data_AF-A0A3A4WGF3-F1
#
_entry.id   AF-A0A3A4WGF3-F1
#
_cell.length_a   1.000
_cell.length_b   1.000
_cell.length_c   1.000
_cell.angle_alpha   90.00
_cell.angle_beta   90.00
_cell.angle_gamma   90.00
#
_symmetry.space_group_name_H-M   'P 1'
#
loop_
_entity.id
_entity.type
_entity.pdbx_description
1 polymer ?
#
loop_
_entity_poly.entity_id
_entity_poly.type
_entity_poly.pdbx_seq_one_letter_code
_entity_poly.pdbx_strand_id
1 'polypeptide(L)'
;MPWEVFPSRKTSNRRKKVLATVWGKEKRGKTHFSFTFPEPIWLFNFDDNEDGPRDKFPAKEFMVGQSYAVPPGADLADNRDALARFMEDYNELLQMNPEGTVVFDTATALWQMIQAVEITALREKRESKGDSVKRDKDGDPLIYPYDYAKSNKFIEDIIQGVKKTSMDAVFINRSQSVYDSQGRETDRIKMQGYKHLPFLTNITLHFGYDLTKKQHFVEVESCAEDLSLAGQKFPNMPDDPFTYQSVYELLYG
;
A
#
# COMPACT_ATOMS: atom_id res chain seq x y z
N MET A 1 -4.46 -31.77 33.17
CA MET A 1 -5.55 -31.53 32.21
C MET A 1 -4.99 -31.77 30.82
N PRO A 2 -5.48 -32.79 30.08
CA PRO A 2 -5.07 -33.00 28.69
C PRO A 2 -5.66 -31.88 27.82
N TRP A 3 -4.87 -31.43 26.87
CA TRP A 3 -5.27 -30.53 25.80
C TRP A 3 -6.35 -31.22 24.96
N GLU A 4 -7.55 -30.64 24.92
CA GLU A 4 -8.59 -31.09 24.01
C GLU A 4 -8.12 -30.84 22.57
N VAL A 5 -8.05 -31.92 21.80
CA VAL A 5 -7.82 -31.87 20.36
C VAL A 5 -9.07 -31.23 19.76
N PHE A 6 -8.97 -29.94 19.41
CA PHE A 6 -10.02 -29.29 18.62
C PHE A 6 -10.23 -30.12 17.35
N PRO A 7 -11.47 -30.54 17.03
CA PRO A 7 -11.74 -31.30 15.84
C PRO A 7 -11.20 -30.52 14.63
N SER A 8 -10.33 -31.17 13.85
CA SER A 8 -9.79 -30.61 12.62
C SER A 8 -10.95 -30.09 11.79
N ARG A 9 -11.08 -28.76 11.67
CA ARG A 9 -11.98 -28.16 10.68
C ARG A 9 -11.63 -28.84 9.37
N LYS A 10 -12.58 -29.58 8.79
CA LYS A 10 -12.48 -30.02 7.39
C LYS A 10 -12.07 -28.80 6.60
N THR A 11 -10.85 -28.80 6.08
CA THR A 11 -10.31 -27.68 5.31
C THR A 11 -11.11 -27.62 4.03
N SER A 12 -12.22 -26.87 4.07
CA SER A 12 -12.86 -26.39 2.85
C SER A 12 -11.75 -25.79 2.00
N ASN A 13 -11.68 -26.16 0.74
CA ASN A 13 -10.65 -25.77 -0.23
C ASN A 13 -10.72 -24.25 -0.51
N ARG A 14 -10.52 -23.44 0.53
CA ARG A 14 -10.58 -21.98 0.49
C ARG A 14 -9.29 -21.53 -0.16
N ARG A 15 -9.44 -20.84 -1.29
CA ARG A 15 -8.37 -20.09 -1.94
C ARG A 15 -7.59 -19.31 -0.89
N LYS A 16 -6.26 -19.44 -0.91
CA LYS A 16 -5.39 -18.70 0.00
C LYS A 16 -5.40 -17.22 -0.40
N LYS A 17 -5.47 -16.34 0.59
CA LYS A 17 -5.51 -14.89 0.39
C LYS A 17 -4.15 -14.35 -0.01
N VAL A 18 -4.11 -13.44 -0.98
CA VAL A 18 -2.91 -12.72 -1.42
C VAL A 18 -2.94 -11.28 -0.89
N LEU A 19 -1.93 -10.92 -0.12
CA LEU A 19 -1.61 -9.54 0.25
C LEU A 19 -0.34 -9.14 -0.50
N ALA A 20 -0.47 -8.22 -1.44
CA ALA A 20 0.65 -7.77 -2.28
C ALA A 20 1.00 -6.31 -2.01
N THR A 21 2.28 -6.03 -1.84
CA THR A 21 2.83 -4.69 -1.95
C THR A 21 3.42 -4.53 -3.34
N VAL A 22 2.99 -3.52 -4.09
CA VAL A 22 3.56 -3.24 -5.42
C VAL A 22 4.09 -1.83 -5.47
N TRP A 23 5.27 -1.64 -6.03
CA TRP A 23 5.86 -0.31 -6.10
C TRP A 23 6.71 -0.11 -7.35
N GLY A 24 7.02 1.14 -7.66
CA GLY A 24 7.82 1.53 -8.81
C GLY A 24 7.42 2.89 -9.35
N LYS A 25 8.14 3.36 -10.37
CA LYS A 25 7.85 4.63 -11.04
C LYS A 25 6.42 4.65 -11.61
N GLU A 26 5.92 5.83 -11.92
CA GLU A 26 4.63 5.99 -12.59
C GLU A 26 4.60 5.28 -13.95
N LYS A 27 3.40 4.93 -14.41
CA LYS A 27 3.17 4.30 -15.73
C LYS A 27 3.95 2.99 -15.95
N ARG A 28 4.20 2.24 -14.87
CA ARG A 28 4.83 0.91 -14.92
C ARG A 28 3.86 -0.27 -14.86
N GLY A 29 2.55 -0.02 -14.90
CA GLY A 29 1.53 -1.06 -14.93
C GLY A 29 1.02 -1.53 -13.56
N LYS A 30 1.34 -0.82 -12.47
CA LYS A 30 0.94 -1.19 -11.09
C LYS A 30 -0.59 -1.25 -10.92
N THR A 31 -1.31 -0.21 -11.35
CA THR A 31 -2.79 -0.16 -11.31
C THR A 31 -3.41 -1.16 -12.27
N HIS A 32 -2.80 -1.40 -13.45
CA HIS A 32 -3.27 -2.46 -14.34
C HIS A 32 -3.14 -3.85 -13.68
N PHE A 33 -2.01 -4.12 -13.01
CA PHE A 33 -1.78 -5.34 -12.26
C PHE A 33 -2.80 -5.53 -11.13
N SER A 34 -3.07 -4.50 -10.31
CA SER A 34 -4.08 -4.61 -9.24
C SER A 34 -5.46 -4.96 -9.79
N PHE A 35 -5.81 -4.43 -10.98
CA PHE A 35 -7.07 -4.74 -11.64
C PHE A 35 -7.12 -6.15 -12.25
N THR A 36 -6.04 -6.94 -12.22
CA THR A 36 -6.09 -8.36 -12.58
C THR A 36 -6.61 -9.25 -11.43
N PHE A 37 -6.66 -8.73 -10.20
CA PHE A 37 -7.10 -9.50 -9.02
C PHE A 37 -8.59 -9.85 -9.04
N PRO A 38 -9.05 -10.84 -8.25
CA PRO A 38 -10.45 -11.24 -8.26
C PRO A 38 -11.42 -10.16 -7.81
N GLU A 39 -12.56 -10.13 -8.47
CA GLU A 39 -13.65 -9.18 -8.24
C GLU A 39 -14.54 -9.58 -7.05
N PRO A 40 -15.32 -8.65 -6.48
CA PRO A 40 -15.33 -7.20 -6.76
C PRO A 40 -14.02 -6.51 -6.35
N ILE A 41 -13.64 -5.44 -7.07
CA ILE A 41 -12.49 -4.59 -6.74
C ILE A 41 -12.97 -3.38 -5.94
N TRP A 42 -12.59 -3.29 -4.67
CA TRP A 42 -12.82 -2.14 -3.79
C TRP A 42 -11.62 -1.20 -3.87
N LEU A 43 -11.77 -0.08 -4.55
CA LEU A 43 -10.67 0.85 -4.82
C LEU A 43 -10.75 2.06 -3.89
N PHE A 44 -9.77 2.19 -3.00
CA PHE A 44 -9.51 3.42 -2.25
C PHE A 44 -8.45 4.24 -2.97
N ASN A 45 -8.90 5.29 -3.63
CA ASN A 45 -8.08 6.15 -4.45
C ASN A 45 -7.62 7.42 -3.71
N PHE A 46 -6.32 7.63 -3.65
CA PHE A 46 -5.64 8.77 -3.03
C PHE A 46 -4.84 9.60 -4.06
N ASP A 47 -5.06 9.36 -5.35
CA ASP A 47 -4.40 10.05 -6.48
C ASP A 47 -5.46 10.55 -7.49
N ASP A 48 -5.15 11.59 -8.25
CA ASP A 48 -6.14 12.22 -9.15
C ASP A 48 -6.20 11.60 -10.57
N ASN A 49 -5.55 10.45 -10.81
CA ASN A 49 -5.23 9.97 -12.17
C ASN A 49 -5.73 8.54 -12.52
N GLU A 50 -7.04 8.29 -12.50
CA GLU A 50 -7.56 6.91 -12.58
C GLU A 50 -8.18 6.43 -13.91
N ASP A 51 -8.43 7.30 -14.89
CA ASP A 51 -9.32 6.90 -15.99
C ASP A 51 -8.72 5.84 -16.94
N GLY A 52 -7.39 5.83 -17.13
CA GLY A 52 -6.76 5.01 -18.18
C GLY A 52 -6.83 3.47 -18.00
N PRO A 53 -6.56 2.90 -16.81
CA PRO A 53 -6.52 1.45 -16.66
C PRO A 53 -7.89 0.76 -16.66
N ARG A 54 -8.96 1.45 -16.24
CA ARG A 54 -10.31 0.86 -16.07
C ARG A 54 -10.93 0.44 -17.39
N ASP A 55 -10.72 1.21 -18.45
CA ASP A 55 -11.22 0.92 -19.81
C ASP A 55 -10.75 -0.43 -20.36
N LYS A 56 -9.65 -0.98 -19.83
CA LYS A 56 -9.11 -2.29 -20.21
C LYS A 56 -9.79 -3.46 -19.51
N PHE A 57 -10.63 -3.20 -18.50
CA PHE A 57 -11.36 -4.20 -17.73
C PHE A 57 -12.87 -3.92 -17.72
N PRO A 58 -13.53 -3.79 -18.89
CA PRO A 58 -14.93 -3.36 -18.96
C PRO A 58 -15.91 -4.36 -18.32
N ALA A 59 -15.50 -5.63 -18.15
CA ALA A 59 -16.31 -6.68 -17.56
C ALA A 59 -16.16 -6.81 -16.03
N LYS A 60 -15.21 -6.08 -15.40
CA LYS A 60 -14.97 -6.19 -13.96
C LYS A 60 -15.90 -5.31 -13.15
N GLU A 61 -16.35 -5.84 -12.02
CA GLU A 61 -17.06 -5.06 -11.02
C GLU A 61 -16.07 -4.23 -10.17
N PHE A 62 -16.18 -2.90 -10.29
CA PHE A 62 -15.40 -1.95 -9.51
C PHE A 62 -16.31 -1.20 -8.54
N MET A 63 -16.05 -1.39 -7.25
CA MET A 63 -16.61 -0.62 -6.15
C MET A 63 -15.62 0.51 -5.83
N VAL A 64 -15.78 1.63 -6.52
CA VAL A 64 -14.90 2.79 -6.36
C VAL A 64 -15.45 3.63 -5.22
N GLY A 65 -14.67 3.79 -4.14
CA GLY A 65 -14.99 4.75 -3.08
C GLY A 65 -14.95 6.18 -3.60
N GLN A 66 -15.28 7.16 -2.76
CA GLN A 66 -15.00 8.56 -3.11
C GLN A 66 -13.48 8.73 -3.36
N SER A 67 -13.08 9.64 -4.24
CA SER A 67 -11.66 10.02 -4.28
C SER A 67 -11.29 10.70 -2.95
N TYR A 68 -10.22 10.21 -2.34
CA TYR A 68 -9.57 10.78 -1.15
C TYR A 68 -8.29 11.51 -1.51
N ALA A 69 -8.08 11.81 -2.80
CA ALA A 69 -6.94 12.61 -3.23
C ALA A 69 -7.00 14.00 -2.56
N VAL A 70 -5.87 14.41 -2.02
CA VAL A 70 -5.69 15.72 -1.40
C VAL A 70 -4.74 16.53 -2.28
N PRO A 71 -5.14 17.71 -2.76
CA PRO A 71 -4.35 18.46 -3.72
C PRO A 71 -3.02 18.92 -3.09
N PRO A 72 -1.95 19.11 -3.89
CA PRO A 72 -0.70 19.67 -3.40
C PRO A 72 -0.93 21.05 -2.76
N GLY A 73 -0.44 21.23 -1.53
CA GLY A 73 -0.60 22.48 -0.78
C GLY A 73 -1.92 22.61 0.00
N ALA A 74 -2.77 21.58 -0.01
CA ALA A 74 -3.92 21.49 0.88
C ALA A 74 -3.52 21.62 2.35
N ASP A 75 -4.44 22.12 3.16
CA ASP A 75 -4.18 22.35 4.57
C ASP A 75 -4.41 21.09 5.42
N LEU A 76 -4.26 21.22 6.73
CA LEU A 76 -4.48 20.13 7.67
C LEU A 76 -5.95 19.71 7.74
N ALA A 77 -6.88 20.64 7.58
CA ALA A 77 -8.30 20.35 7.63
C ALA A 77 -8.70 19.47 6.44
N ASP A 78 -8.20 19.77 5.25
CA ASP A 78 -8.41 18.94 4.05
C ASP A 78 -7.92 17.49 4.25
N ASN A 79 -6.73 17.33 4.85
CA ASN A 79 -6.17 16.01 5.18
C ASN A 79 -7.00 15.27 6.23
N ARG A 80 -7.51 15.98 7.25
CA ARG A 80 -8.38 15.40 8.29
C ARG A 80 -9.70 14.93 7.70
N ASP A 81 -10.31 15.73 6.84
CA ASP A 81 -11.60 15.42 6.22
C ASP A 81 -11.48 14.26 5.23
N ALA A 82 -10.43 14.24 4.40
CA ALA A 82 -10.15 13.12 3.51
C ALA A 82 -9.90 11.81 4.29
N LEU A 83 -9.10 11.86 5.36
CA LEU A 83 -8.82 10.69 6.19
C LEU A 83 -10.07 10.19 6.92
N ALA A 84 -10.94 11.10 7.39
CA ALA A 84 -12.19 10.74 8.05
C ALA A 84 -13.15 10.03 7.09
N ARG A 85 -13.37 10.57 5.88
CA ARG A 85 -14.19 9.92 4.85
C ARG A 85 -13.65 8.54 4.46
N PHE A 86 -12.33 8.44 4.25
CA PHE A 86 -11.69 7.14 3.99
C PHE A 86 -11.96 6.15 5.12
N MET A 87 -11.81 6.56 6.39
CA MET A 87 -12.01 5.66 7.51
C MET A 87 -13.47 5.23 7.68
N GLU A 88 -14.44 6.07 7.32
CA GLU A 88 -15.85 5.69 7.28
C GLU A 88 -16.08 4.56 6.26
N ASP A 89 -15.71 4.78 5.00
CA ASP A 89 -15.86 3.82 3.91
C ASP A 89 -15.07 2.52 4.18
N TYR A 90 -13.86 2.66 4.73
CA TYR A 90 -13.02 1.53 5.10
C TYR A 90 -13.64 0.67 6.22
N ASN A 91 -14.22 1.30 7.24
CA ASN A 91 -14.88 0.56 8.31
C ASN A 91 -16.17 -0.10 7.83
N GLU A 92 -16.93 0.54 6.93
CA GLU A 92 -18.10 -0.07 6.28
C GLU A 92 -17.68 -1.32 5.50
N LEU A 93 -16.61 -1.23 4.70
CA LEU A 93 -16.04 -2.38 3.99
C LEU A 93 -15.71 -3.54 4.93
N LEU A 94 -15.01 -3.27 6.03
CA LEU A 94 -14.67 -4.31 7.01
C LEU A 94 -15.90 -4.93 7.67
N GLN A 95 -16.96 -4.17 7.91
CA GLN A 95 -18.20 -4.66 8.50
C GLN A 95 -18.99 -5.54 7.53
N MET A 96 -19.04 -5.17 6.25
CA MET A 96 -19.63 -6.00 5.20
C MET A 96 -18.86 -7.32 5.02
N ASN A 97 -17.55 -7.29 5.27
CA ASN A 97 -16.62 -8.41 5.08
C ASN A 97 -16.85 -9.15 3.73
N PRO A 98 -16.79 -8.42 2.60
CA PRO A 98 -17.08 -9.01 1.31
C PRO A 98 -15.95 -9.95 0.85
N GLU A 99 -16.20 -10.66 -0.25
CA GLU A 99 -15.16 -11.32 -1.03
C GLU A 99 -14.55 -10.33 -2.05
N GLY A 100 -13.57 -10.79 -2.82
CA GLY A 100 -12.88 -9.96 -3.82
C GLY A 100 -11.57 -9.36 -3.33
N THR A 101 -11.27 -8.13 -3.75
CA THR A 101 -9.98 -7.49 -3.52
C THR A 101 -10.15 -6.04 -3.07
N VAL A 102 -9.34 -5.60 -2.12
CA VAL A 102 -9.19 -4.17 -1.77
C VAL A 102 -7.88 -3.62 -2.33
N VAL A 103 -7.93 -2.46 -2.96
CA VAL A 103 -6.79 -1.79 -3.57
C VAL A 103 -6.62 -0.41 -2.93
N PHE A 104 -5.41 -0.11 -2.47
CA PHE A 104 -5.02 1.21 -1.97
C PHE A 104 -4.09 1.88 -2.99
N ASP A 105 -4.63 2.78 -3.82
CA ASP A 105 -3.89 3.47 -4.89
C ASP A 105 -3.80 4.99 -4.62
N THR A 106 -2.71 5.56 -4.10
CA THR A 106 -1.51 4.89 -3.61
C THR A 106 -1.52 4.80 -2.08
N ALA A 107 -1.09 3.66 -1.55
CA ALA A 107 -0.76 3.49 -0.14
C ALA A 107 0.32 4.49 0.34
N THR A 108 1.16 5.01 -0.57
CA THR A 108 2.10 6.11 -0.28
C THR A 108 1.37 7.38 0.12
N ALA A 109 0.35 7.79 -0.63
CA ALA A 109 -0.43 9.00 -0.36
C ALA A 109 -1.27 8.85 0.93
N LEU A 110 -1.89 7.69 1.14
CA LEU A 110 -2.54 7.36 2.42
C LEU A 110 -1.58 7.51 3.61
N TRP A 111 -0.36 6.98 3.49
CA TRP A 111 0.64 7.11 4.54
C TRP A 111 1.02 8.57 4.83
N GLN A 112 1.22 9.37 3.79
CA GLN A 112 1.54 10.80 3.91
C GLN A 112 0.40 11.57 4.58
N MET A 113 -0.86 11.27 4.22
CA MET A 113 -2.05 11.86 4.84
C MET A 113 -2.13 11.54 6.34
N ILE A 114 -1.94 10.27 6.72
CA ILE A 114 -1.89 9.85 8.13
C ILE A 114 -0.78 10.59 8.88
N GLN A 115 0.41 10.71 8.28
CA GLN A 115 1.52 11.44 8.89
C GLN A 115 1.18 12.92 9.06
N ALA A 116 0.61 13.58 8.04
CA ALA A 116 0.23 14.97 8.09
C ALA A 116 -0.76 15.24 9.23
N VAL A 117 -1.80 14.41 9.37
CA VAL A 117 -2.79 14.54 10.45
C VAL A 117 -2.16 14.31 11.83
N GLU A 118 -1.44 13.20 12.00
CA GLU A 118 -0.98 12.76 13.31
C GLU A 118 0.21 13.56 13.85
N ILE A 119 1.18 13.88 12.99
CA ILE A 119 2.35 14.67 13.37
C ILE A 119 1.92 16.11 13.69
N THR A 120 0.97 16.68 12.94
CA THR A 120 0.50 18.05 13.22
C THR A 120 -0.29 18.11 14.52
N ALA A 121 -1.18 17.15 14.79
CA ALA A 121 -1.87 17.08 16.07
C ALA A 121 -0.89 16.94 17.27
N LEU A 122 0.22 16.23 17.08
CA LEU A 122 1.28 16.14 18.09
C LEU A 122 1.99 17.48 18.31
N ARG A 123 2.27 18.22 17.24
CA ARG A 123 2.86 19.57 17.31
C ARG A 123 1.96 20.53 18.09
N GLU A 124 0.69 20.63 17.72
CA GLU A 124 -0.32 21.45 18.41
C GLU A 124 -0.38 21.12 19.92
N LYS A 125 -0.37 19.82 20.26
CA LYS A 125 -0.38 19.37 21.64
C LYS A 125 0.87 19.78 22.42
N ARG A 126 2.06 19.72 21.81
CA ARG A 126 3.32 20.13 22.44
C ARG A 126 3.36 21.63 22.70
N GLU A 127 2.91 22.43 21.73
CA GLU A 127 2.85 23.88 21.87
C GLU A 127 1.86 24.31 22.95
N SER A 128 0.69 23.67 23.02
CA SER A 128 -0.33 23.97 24.04
C SER A 128 0.13 23.72 25.48
N LYS A 129 1.14 22.85 25.68
CA LYS A 129 1.66 22.50 27.01
C LYS A 129 2.76 23.44 27.50
N GLY A 130 3.23 24.37 26.67
CA GLY A 130 4.35 25.24 27.01
C GLY A 130 5.65 24.47 27.24
N ASP A 131 5.73 23.21 26.79
CA ASP A 131 6.98 22.46 26.82
C ASP A 131 8.02 23.23 25.99
N SER A 132 9.29 23.21 26.42
CA SER A 132 10.41 23.75 25.66
C SER A 132 10.63 22.90 24.40
N VAL A 133 9.74 23.05 23.41
CA VAL A 133 9.78 22.33 22.15
C VAL A 133 11.06 22.77 21.44
N LYS A 134 12.00 21.84 21.30
CA LYS A 134 13.18 22.09 20.47
C LYS A 134 12.68 22.33 19.04
N ARG A 135 13.12 23.45 18.47
CA ARG A 135 12.80 23.84 17.11
C ARG A 135 13.99 23.57 16.19
N ASP A 136 13.73 23.28 14.94
CA ASP A 136 14.78 23.23 13.91
C ASP A 136 15.20 24.64 13.48
N LYS A 137 16.03 24.72 12.44
CA LYS A 137 16.55 25.98 11.89
C LYS A 137 15.46 26.87 11.29
N ASP A 138 14.33 26.29 10.90
CA ASP A 138 13.21 26.97 10.26
C ASP A 138 12.16 27.38 11.31
N GLY A 139 12.40 27.06 12.59
CA GLY A 139 11.52 27.37 13.70
C GLY A 139 10.43 26.32 13.92
N ASP A 140 10.44 25.21 13.18
CA ASP A 140 9.43 24.16 13.32
C ASP A 140 9.77 23.22 14.48
N PRO A 141 8.76 22.69 15.20
CA PRO A 141 8.98 21.64 16.18
C PRO A 141 9.76 20.44 15.61
N LEU A 142 10.86 20.08 16.28
CA LEU A 142 11.64 18.88 15.93
C LEU A 142 10.75 17.64 16.02
N ILE A 143 10.78 16.83 14.96
CA ILE A 143 10.11 15.54 14.88
C ILE A 143 11.12 14.44 15.13
N TYR A 144 10.84 13.61 16.13
CA TYR A 144 11.69 12.48 16.50
C TYR A 144 11.16 11.17 15.91
N PRO A 145 12.02 10.14 15.75
CA PRO A 145 11.57 8.84 15.24
C PRO A 145 10.39 8.22 15.99
N TYR A 146 10.28 8.44 17.30
CA TYR A 146 9.17 7.92 18.11
C TYR A 146 7.84 8.66 17.87
N ASP A 147 7.87 9.86 17.29
CA ASP A 147 6.66 10.63 16.96
C ASP A 147 5.82 9.92 15.88
N TYR A 148 6.47 9.10 15.05
CA TYR A 148 5.82 8.27 14.05
C TYR A 148 5.10 7.05 14.64
N ALA A 149 5.23 6.76 15.94
CA ALA A 149 4.64 5.56 16.53
C ALA A 149 3.11 5.51 16.35
N LYS A 150 2.42 6.65 16.51
CA LYS A 150 0.97 6.73 16.33
C LYS A 150 0.55 6.55 14.88
N SER A 151 1.23 7.22 13.94
CA SER A 151 1.00 7.02 12.51
C SER A 151 1.26 5.56 12.11
N ASN A 152 2.40 4.99 12.52
CA ASN A 152 2.75 3.60 12.21
C ASN A 152 1.67 2.63 12.70
N LYS A 153 1.20 2.81 13.94
CA LYS A 153 0.13 1.98 14.49
C LYS A 153 -1.17 2.13 13.70
N PHE A 154 -1.50 3.33 13.25
CA PHE A 154 -2.69 3.60 12.44
C PHE A 154 -2.65 2.80 11.13
N ILE A 155 -1.58 2.91 10.35
CA ILE A 155 -1.48 2.17 9.08
C ILE A 155 -1.37 0.66 9.29
N GLU A 156 -0.74 0.21 10.38
CA GLU A 156 -0.76 -1.19 10.80
C GLU A 156 -2.18 -1.67 11.08
N ASP A 157 -3.02 -0.88 11.77
CA ASP A 157 -4.40 -1.24 12.06
C ASP A 157 -5.26 -1.37 10.79
N ILE A 158 -5.04 -0.51 9.80
CA ILE A 158 -5.63 -0.66 8.46
C ILE A 158 -5.21 -2.01 7.87
N ILE A 159 -3.91 -2.30 7.79
CA ILE A 159 -3.44 -3.56 7.18
C ILE A 159 -3.97 -4.78 7.96
N GLN A 160 -4.00 -4.72 9.29
CA GLN A 160 -4.54 -5.77 10.15
C GLN A 160 -6.05 -5.96 10.01
N GLY A 161 -6.80 -4.90 9.71
CA GLY A 161 -8.23 -4.99 9.40
C GLY A 161 -8.48 -5.87 8.18
N VAL A 162 -7.81 -5.58 7.05
CA VAL A 162 -7.91 -6.40 5.83
C VAL A 162 -7.36 -7.82 6.04
N LYS A 163 -6.33 -7.99 6.88
CA LYS A 163 -5.85 -9.33 7.26
C LYS A 163 -6.90 -10.20 7.95
N LYS A 164 -7.90 -9.60 8.60
CA LYS A 164 -8.98 -10.34 9.27
C LYS A 164 -10.11 -10.74 8.33
N THR A 165 -10.17 -10.19 7.11
CA THR A 165 -11.18 -10.54 6.09
C THR A 165 -10.72 -11.70 5.21
N SER A 166 -11.57 -12.15 4.29
CA SER A 166 -11.22 -13.10 3.22
C SER A 166 -10.70 -12.44 1.94
N MET A 167 -10.70 -11.11 1.86
CA MET A 167 -10.36 -10.35 0.64
C MET A 167 -8.87 -10.38 0.35
N ASP A 168 -8.47 -10.41 -0.92
CA ASP A 168 -7.10 -10.04 -1.29
C ASP A 168 -6.85 -8.55 -1.03
N ALA A 169 -5.58 -8.15 -0.94
CA ALA A 169 -5.21 -6.75 -0.81
C ALA A 169 -4.04 -6.38 -1.71
N VAL A 170 -4.12 -5.23 -2.36
CA VAL A 170 -3.02 -4.65 -3.13
C VAL A 170 -2.70 -3.24 -2.62
N PHE A 171 -1.47 -3.05 -2.15
CA PHE A 171 -0.98 -1.75 -1.69
C PHE A 171 -0.02 -1.18 -2.73
N ILE A 172 -0.50 -0.20 -3.50
CA ILE A 172 0.30 0.44 -4.56
C ILE A 172 1.13 1.57 -3.96
N ASN A 173 2.44 1.54 -4.16
CA ASN A 173 3.36 2.54 -3.66
C ASN A 173 4.15 3.22 -4.79
N ARG A 174 4.51 4.48 -4.56
CA ARG A 174 5.41 5.24 -5.43
C ARG A 174 6.86 4.85 -5.14
N SER A 175 7.75 5.17 -6.06
CA SER A 175 9.20 5.13 -5.84
C SER A 175 9.71 6.51 -5.46
N GLN A 176 10.76 6.56 -4.64
CA GLN A 176 11.53 7.78 -4.35
C GLN A 176 13.01 7.54 -4.66
N SER A 177 13.71 8.61 -5.05
CA SER A 177 15.16 8.59 -5.22
C SER A 177 15.87 8.44 -3.88
N VAL A 178 17.03 7.78 -3.90
CA VAL A 178 17.92 7.67 -2.74
C VAL A 178 19.01 8.74 -2.87
N TYR A 179 19.25 9.49 -1.80
CA TYR A 179 20.29 10.52 -1.73
C TYR A 179 21.47 10.03 -0.89
N ASP A 180 22.69 10.42 -1.24
CA ASP A 180 23.89 10.13 -0.47
C ASP A 180 24.04 11.05 0.77
N SER A 181 25.11 10.85 1.55
CA SER A 181 25.37 11.64 2.76
C SER A 181 25.65 13.13 2.49
N GLN A 182 25.86 13.51 1.24
CA GLN A 182 26.07 14.89 0.80
C GLN A 182 24.81 15.48 0.16
N GLY A 183 23.69 14.75 0.19
CA GLY A 183 22.42 15.18 -0.38
C GLY A 183 22.36 15.10 -1.90
N ARG A 184 23.29 14.40 -2.56
CA ARG A 184 23.26 14.19 -4.01
C ARG A 184 22.37 13.00 -4.33
N GLU A 185 21.56 13.13 -5.37
CA GLU A 185 20.73 12.03 -5.86
C GLU A 185 21.60 10.90 -6.41
N THR A 186 21.25 9.65 -6.09
CA THR A 186 21.91 8.45 -6.61
C THR A 186 21.05 7.79 -7.68
N ASP A 187 21.61 6.86 -8.46
CA ASP A 187 20.84 6.08 -9.44
C ASP A 187 19.89 5.05 -8.80
N ARG A 188 19.88 4.95 -7.47
CA ARG A 188 19.03 4.01 -6.73
C ARG A 188 17.68 4.64 -6.43
N ILE A 189 16.65 3.83 -6.60
CA ILE A 189 15.30 4.12 -6.12
C ILE A 189 14.93 3.15 -5.02
N LYS A 190 13.99 3.56 -4.17
CA LYS A 190 13.37 2.69 -3.15
C LYS A 190 11.87 2.97 -3.10
N MET A 191 11.13 2.06 -2.47
CA MET A 191 9.72 2.30 -2.18
C MET A 191 9.56 3.56 -1.30
N GLN A 192 8.55 4.37 -1.61
CA GLN A 192 8.08 5.48 -0.79
C GLN A 192 6.84 5.04 -0.02
N GLY A 193 6.77 5.35 1.27
CA GLY A 193 5.62 5.01 2.12
C GLY A 193 6.03 4.37 3.45
N TYR A 194 5.12 3.59 4.01
CA TYR A 194 5.32 2.91 5.28
C TYR A 194 6.34 1.76 5.17
N LYS A 195 7.50 1.94 5.82
CA LYS A 195 8.68 1.06 5.66
C LYS A 195 8.46 -0.40 6.08
N HIS A 196 7.48 -0.69 6.93
CA HIS A 196 7.25 -2.07 7.38
C HIS A 196 6.18 -2.81 6.56
N LEU A 197 5.55 -2.14 5.59
CA LEU A 197 4.55 -2.75 4.71
C LEU A 197 5.04 -4.07 4.07
N PRO A 198 6.30 -4.21 3.58
CA PRO A 198 6.80 -5.46 3.01
C PRO A 198 6.85 -6.65 3.98
N PHE A 199 6.90 -6.40 5.30
CA PHE A 199 6.85 -7.45 6.32
C PHE A 199 5.42 -7.80 6.74
N LEU A 200 4.45 -7.00 6.30
CA LEU A 200 3.04 -7.20 6.60
C LEU A 200 2.28 -7.81 5.41
N THR A 201 2.91 -8.00 4.26
CA THR A 201 2.30 -8.59 3.07
C THR A 201 2.92 -9.96 2.74
N ASN A 202 2.27 -10.73 1.87
CA ASN A 202 2.78 -12.03 1.42
C ASN A 202 3.89 -11.87 0.39
N ILE A 203 3.80 -10.83 -0.45
CA ILE A 203 4.75 -10.60 -1.54
C ILE A 203 4.95 -9.10 -1.76
N THR A 204 6.20 -8.72 -2.04
CA THR A 204 6.56 -7.36 -2.46
C THR A 204 7.14 -7.40 -3.87
N LEU A 205 6.56 -6.57 -4.76
CA LEU A 205 6.87 -6.54 -6.18
C LEU A 205 7.35 -5.15 -6.60
N HIS A 206 8.47 -5.10 -7.31
CA HIS A 206 9.00 -3.90 -7.94
C HIS A 206 8.70 -3.92 -9.44
N PHE A 207 7.89 -2.97 -9.91
CA PHE A 207 7.54 -2.77 -11.31
C PHE A 207 8.53 -1.79 -11.95
N GLY A 208 9.34 -2.29 -12.87
CA GLY A 208 10.41 -1.54 -13.51
C GLY A 208 10.32 -1.49 -15.04
N TYR A 209 11.34 -0.91 -15.65
CA TYR A 209 11.54 -0.89 -17.09
C TYR A 209 13.03 -1.01 -17.41
N ASP A 210 13.39 -2.04 -18.16
CA ASP A 210 14.73 -2.28 -18.66
C ASP A 210 14.93 -1.42 -19.91
N LEU A 211 15.78 -0.39 -19.82
CA LEU A 211 16.06 0.52 -20.93
C LEU A 211 16.80 -0.18 -22.09
N THR A 212 17.61 -1.19 -21.79
CA THR A 212 18.40 -1.94 -22.78
C THR A 212 17.49 -2.87 -23.58
N LYS A 213 16.60 -3.59 -22.89
CA LYS A 213 15.62 -4.49 -23.52
C LYS A 213 14.37 -3.78 -24.03
N LYS A 214 14.18 -2.51 -23.63
CA LYS A 214 12.96 -1.72 -23.87
C LYS A 214 11.70 -2.45 -23.40
N GLN A 215 11.77 -3.04 -22.22
CA GLN A 215 10.75 -3.97 -21.73
C GLN A 215 10.40 -3.67 -20.26
N HIS A 216 9.11 -3.75 -19.93
CA HIS A 216 8.64 -3.73 -18.54
C HIS A 216 8.94 -5.07 -17.85
N PHE A 217 9.26 -5.01 -16.56
CA PHE A 217 9.48 -6.19 -15.74
C PHE A 217 8.81 -6.04 -14.38
N VAL A 218 8.57 -7.19 -13.74
CA VAL A 218 8.24 -7.29 -12.31
C VAL A 218 9.35 -8.06 -11.62
N GLU A 219 9.91 -7.48 -10.57
CA GLU A 219 10.92 -8.12 -9.72
C GLU A 219 10.29 -8.47 -8.37
N VAL A 220 10.47 -9.70 -7.91
CA VAL A 220 10.05 -10.11 -6.56
C VAL A 220 11.13 -9.64 -5.58
N GLU A 221 10.82 -8.68 -4.72
CA GLU A 221 11.77 -8.21 -3.70
C GLU A 221 11.74 -9.07 -2.45
N SER A 222 10.55 -9.52 -2.06
CA SER A 222 10.34 -10.44 -0.95
C SER A 222 9.10 -11.29 -1.19
N CYS A 223 9.15 -12.51 -0.70
CA CYS A 223 8.02 -13.43 -0.66
C CYS A 223 8.06 -14.18 0.68
N ALA A 224 6.96 -14.12 1.43
CA ALA A 224 6.87 -14.72 2.76
C ALA A 224 6.84 -16.25 2.72
N GLU A 225 6.35 -16.83 1.62
CA GLU A 225 6.21 -18.29 1.45
C GLU A 225 7.49 -18.92 0.86
N ASP A 226 8.24 -18.18 0.02
CA ASP A 226 9.47 -18.67 -0.60
C ASP A 226 10.52 -17.55 -0.78
N LEU A 227 11.54 -17.59 0.07
CA LEU A 227 12.64 -16.61 0.05
C LEU A 227 13.54 -16.74 -1.20
N SER A 228 13.50 -17.88 -1.91
CA SER A 228 14.31 -18.11 -3.12
C SER A 228 13.83 -17.30 -4.33
N LEU A 229 12.61 -16.76 -4.26
CA LEU A 229 12.04 -15.89 -5.28
C LEU A 229 12.63 -14.47 -5.23
N ALA A 230 13.25 -14.06 -4.12
CA ALA A 230 13.80 -12.71 -3.98
C ALA A 230 14.87 -12.43 -5.05
N GLY A 231 14.71 -11.32 -5.78
CA GLY A 231 15.55 -10.89 -6.89
C GLY A 231 15.19 -11.50 -8.25
N GLN A 232 14.22 -12.42 -8.32
CA GLN A 232 13.77 -12.96 -9.61
C GLN A 232 12.98 -11.90 -10.39
N LYS A 233 13.26 -11.82 -11.69
CA LYS A 233 12.63 -10.88 -12.62
C LYS A 233 11.80 -11.60 -13.66
N PHE A 234 10.57 -11.15 -13.80
CA PHE A 234 9.59 -11.66 -14.75
C PHE A 234 9.31 -10.60 -15.82
N PRO A 235 9.20 -10.99 -17.09
CA PRO A 235 8.73 -10.08 -18.13
C PRO A 235 7.29 -9.63 -17.81
N ASN A 236 6.96 -8.39 -18.16
CA ASN A 236 5.61 -7.84 -18.01
C ASN A 236 5.21 -7.17 -19.32
N MET A 237 4.77 -7.96 -20.28
CA MET A 237 4.55 -7.49 -21.64
C MET A 237 3.10 -7.03 -21.84
N PRO A 238 2.82 -6.11 -22.78
CA PRO A 238 1.44 -5.69 -23.07
C PRO A 238 0.53 -6.85 -23.52
N ASP A 239 1.08 -7.84 -24.21
CA ASP A 239 0.42 -9.04 -24.72
C ASP A 239 0.46 -10.24 -23.76
N ASP A 240 1.38 -10.21 -22.79
CA ASP A 240 1.50 -11.20 -21.71
C ASP A 240 1.80 -10.47 -20.39
N PRO A 241 0.79 -9.80 -19.80
CA PRO A 241 0.99 -9.00 -18.61
C PRO A 241 1.21 -9.90 -17.40
N PHE A 242 2.05 -9.44 -16.47
CA PHE A 242 2.13 -10.06 -15.16
C PHE A 242 0.81 -9.85 -14.42
N THR A 243 0.18 -10.93 -13.94
CA THR A 243 -1.19 -10.89 -13.39
C THR A 243 -1.29 -11.47 -11.97
N TYR A 244 -2.48 -11.39 -11.39
CA TYR A 244 -2.84 -12.11 -10.16
C TYR A 244 -2.51 -13.61 -10.23
N GLN A 245 -2.81 -14.26 -11.36
CA GLN A 245 -2.54 -15.69 -11.53
C GLN A 245 -1.05 -15.99 -11.41
N SER A 246 -0.21 -15.14 -12.01
CA SER A 246 1.25 -15.22 -11.89
C SER A 246 1.70 -15.16 -10.43
N VAL A 247 1.12 -14.26 -9.63
CA VAL A 247 1.43 -14.17 -8.18
C VAL A 247 0.91 -15.36 -7.40
N TYR A 248 -0.29 -15.84 -7.71
CA TYR A 248 -0.88 -16.98 -7.03
C TYR A 248 -0.05 -18.25 -7.23
N GLU A 249 0.44 -18.47 -8.45
CA GLU A 249 1.37 -19.55 -8.79
C GLU A 249 2.70 -19.41 -8.06
N LEU A 250 3.29 -18.20 -8.00
CA LEU A 250 4.52 -17.97 -7.23
C LEU A 250 4.36 -18.27 -5.73
N LEU A 251 3.18 -18.01 -5.16
CA LEU A 251 2.93 -18.21 -3.74
C LEU A 251 2.54 -19.65 -3.39
N TYR A 252 1.81 -20.33 -4.26
CA TYR A 252 1.08 -21.56 -3.92
C TYR A 252 1.15 -22.68 -4.96
N GLY A 253 1.88 -22.48 -6.05
CA GLY A 253 2.11 -23.47 -7.11
C GLY A 253 3.22 -24.46 -6.82
#